data_AF-A0A661DVI9-F1
#
_entry.id   AF-A0A661DVI9-F1
#
_cell.length_a   1.000
_cell.length_b   1.000
_cell.length_c   1.000
_cell.angle_alpha   90.00
_cell.angle_beta   90.00
_cell.angle_gamma   90.00
#
_symmetry.space_group_name_H-M   'P 1'
#
loop_
_entity.id
_entity.type
_entity.pdbx_description
1 polymer ?
#
loop_
_entity_poly.entity_id
_entity_poly.type
_entity_poly.pdbx_seq_one_letter_code
_entity_poly.pdbx_strand_id
1 'polypeptide(L)'
;TINESVQKVPLLGDIPYLGALFRSKTSDVRKTNLMVFIHPVILRDAETMNNYTNAKYNDIRVIQMEQNNDGVNMMPGKQQPVLPNIHDYTIMPGPGTMPVPPEFNEVPVSSDDSASPVDEAETLFE
;
A
#
# COMPACT_ATOMS: atom_id res chain seq x y z
N THR A 1 32.99 5.52 2.38
CA THR A 1 34.01 6.41 2.97
C THR A 1 34.07 6.18 4.46
N ILE A 2 35.28 6.15 5.03
CA ILE A 2 35.51 6.02 6.46
C ILE A 2 35.94 7.40 6.94
N ASN A 3 35.23 7.96 7.92
CA ASN A 3 35.62 9.20 8.59
C ASN A 3 35.93 8.86 10.05
N GLU A 4 37.15 9.13 10.51
CA GLU A 4 37.56 8.94 11.90
C GLU A 4 37.86 10.29 12.54
N SER A 5 37.21 10.57 13.67
CA SER A 5 37.46 11.75 14.50
C SER A 5 37.88 11.29 15.91
N VAL A 6 38.98 11.83 16.43
CA VAL A 6 39.48 11.52 17.77
C VAL A 6 39.68 12.82 18.54
N GLN A 7 38.97 12.98 19.65
CA GLN A 7 39.15 14.07 20.61
C GLN A 7 39.67 13.48 21.93
N LYS A 8 40.79 13.98 22.44
CA LYS A 8 41.39 13.52 23.71
C LYS A 8 42.01 14.66 24.50
N VAL A 9 42.03 14.52 25.83
CA VAL A 9 42.75 15.44 26.72
C VAL A 9 44.26 15.14 26.64
N PRO A 10 45.13 16.13 26.34
CA PRO A 10 46.58 15.91 26.32
C PRO A 10 47.08 15.50 27.72
N LEU A 11 48.09 14.62 27.76
CA LEU A 11 48.65 13.96 28.97
C LEU A 11 47.82 12.79 29.53
N LEU A 12 46.55 12.99 29.88
CA LEU A 12 45.72 11.94 30.52
C LEU A 12 45.12 10.93 29.53
N GLY A 13 44.91 11.33 28.27
CA GLY A 13 44.32 10.46 27.24
C GLY A 13 45.25 9.36 26.71
N ASP A 14 46.56 9.44 27.00
CA ASP A 14 47.58 8.52 26.49
C ASP A 14 48.02 7.45 27.51
N ILE A 15 47.45 7.47 28.72
CA ILE A 15 47.74 6.47 29.76
C ILE A 15 47.16 5.11 29.31
N PRO A 16 47.97 4.04 29.19
CA PRO A 16 47.45 2.72 28.93
C PRO A 16 46.51 2.30 30.08
N TYR A 17 45.44 1.58 29.77
CA TYR A 17 44.34 1.21 30.68
C TYR A 17 43.38 2.35 31.09
N LEU A 18 43.87 3.55 31.44
CA LEU A 18 43.01 4.65 31.96
C LEU A 18 42.62 5.72 30.92
N GLY A 19 43.39 5.87 29.84
CA GLY A 19 43.19 6.93 28.84
C GLY A 19 41.90 6.79 28.02
N ALA A 20 41.22 5.65 28.10
CA ALA A 20 39.92 5.43 27.46
C ALA A 20 38.81 6.31 28.05
N LEU A 21 38.91 6.70 29.33
CA LEU A 21 37.92 7.58 30.00
C LEU A 21 38.06 9.05 29.57
N PHE A 22 39.20 9.43 28.99
CA PHE A 22 39.55 10.81 28.65
C PHE A 22 39.69 11.04 27.14
N ARG A 23 39.21 10.09 26.33
CA ARG A 23 39.18 10.18 24.86
C ARG A 23 37.83 9.78 24.30
N SER A 24 37.38 10.51 23.30
CA SER A 24 36.22 10.18 22.48
C SER A 24 36.70 9.89 21.06
N LYS A 25 36.42 8.69 20.54
CA LYS A 25 36.68 8.31 19.14
C LYS A 25 35.34 8.09 18.46
N THR A 26 35.08 8.81 17.38
CA THR A 26 33.93 8.62 16.51
C THR A 26 34.42 8.07 15.18
N SER A 27 33.87 6.92 14.76
CA SER A 27 34.17 6.31 13.46
C SER A 27 32.87 6.15 12.68
N ASP A 28 32.75 6.87 11.57
CA ASP A 28 31.59 6.84 10.68
C ASP A 28 31.94 6.11 9.39
N VAL A 29 31.28 4.97 9.15
CA VAL A 29 31.41 4.22 7.89
C VAL A 29 30.15 4.43 7.06
N ARG A 30 30.28 5.14 5.94
CA ARG A 30 29.17 5.35 5.00
C ARG A 30 29.34 4.48 3.75
N LYS A 31 28.35 3.61 3.50
CA LYS A 31 28.22 2.80 2.27
C LYS A 31 26.94 3.22 1.54
N THR A 32 27.08 3.76 0.34
CA THR A 32 25.96 4.16 -0.52
C THR A 32 25.80 3.13 -1.63
N ASN A 33 24.62 2.53 -1.75
CA ASN A 33 24.27 1.65 -2.87
C ASN A 33 23.04 2.24 -3.57
N LEU A 34 23.17 2.54 -4.86
CA LEU A 34 22.07 2.98 -5.70
C LEU A 34 21.97 2.01 -6.87
N MET A 35 20.80 1.40 -7.03
CA MET A 35 20.49 0.53 -8.16
C MET A 35 19.23 1.05 -8.83
N VAL A 36 19.29 1.26 -10.14
CA VAL A 36 18.15 1.67 -10.96
C VAL A 36 17.90 0.57 -11.98
N PHE A 37 16.75 -0.07 -11.88
CA PHE A 37 16.33 -1.15 -12.78
C PHE A 37 15.16 -0.69 -13.65
N ILE A 38 15.12 -1.18 -14.89
CA ILE A 38 14.00 -1.00 -15.80
C ILE A 38 13.60 -2.36 -16.35
N HIS A 39 12.29 -2.60 -16.48
CA HIS A 39 11.74 -3.80 -17.11
C HIS A 39 10.95 -3.41 -18.37
N PRO A 40 11.58 -3.45 -19.57
CA PRO A 40 10.87 -3.20 -20.81
C PRO A 40 9.99 -4.39 -21.18
N VAL A 41 8.74 -4.13 -21.58
CA VAL A 41 7.80 -5.16 -22.07
C VAL A 41 7.35 -4.76 -23.47
N ILE A 42 7.53 -5.64 -24.45
CA ILE A 42 7.11 -5.42 -25.84
C ILE A 42 5.80 -6.17 -26.07
N LEU A 43 4.71 -5.42 -26.26
CA LEU A 43 3.39 -5.98 -26.55
C LEU A 43 3.17 -5.94 -28.07
N ARG A 44 3.07 -7.12 -28.70
CA ARG A 44 2.99 -7.25 -30.17
C ARG A 44 1.58 -7.55 -30.68
N ASP A 45 0.85 -8.34 -29.92
CA ASP A 45 -0.46 -8.88 -30.31
C ASP A 45 -1.57 -8.33 -29.42
N ALA A 46 -2.75 -8.12 -29.98
CA ALA A 46 -3.91 -7.60 -29.25
C ALA A 46 -4.35 -8.53 -28.11
N GLU A 47 -4.25 -9.85 -28.30
CA GLU A 47 -4.56 -10.84 -27.26
C GLU A 47 -3.60 -10.72 -26.06
N THR A 48 -2.30 -10.63 -26.32
CA THR A 48 -1.26 -10.44 -25.29
C THR A 48 -1.44 -9.13 -24.55
N MET A 49 -1.82 -8.05 -25.26
CA MET A 49 -2.16 -6.76 -24.66
C MET A 49 -3.36 -6.85 -23.74
N ASN A 50 -4.42 -7.51 -24.18
CA ASN A 50 -5.63 -7.69 -23.39
C ASN A 50 -5.34 -8.52 -22.14
N ASN A 51 -4.63 -9.65 -22.27
CA ASN A 51 -4.26 -10.48 -21.14
C ASN A 51 -3.38 -9.73 -20.12
N TYR A 52 -2.39 -8.96 -20.58
CA TYR A 52 -1.52 -8.15 -19.72
C TYR A 52 -2.31 -7.07 -18.95
N THR A 53 -3.24 -6.41 -19.63
CA THR A 53 -4.08 -5.35 -19.06
C THR A 53 -5.11 -5.94 -18.09
N ASN A 54 -5.77 -7.03 -18.47
CA ASN A 54 -6.77 -7.72 -17.66
C ASN A 54 -6.18 -8.19 -16.32
N ALA A 55 -4.99 -8.79 -16.35
CA ALA A 55 -4.30 -9.21 -15.14
C ALA A 55 -4.06 -8.02 -14.19
N LYS A 56 -3.51 -6.91 -14.70
CA LYS A 56 -3.22 -5.72 -13.89
C LYS A 56 -4.47 -5.02 -13.38
N TYR A 57 -5.53 -4.97 -14.20
CA TYR A 57 -6.81 -4.40 -13.80
C TYR A 57 -7.45 -5.18 -12.65
N ASN A 58 -7.43 -6.51 -12.74
CA ASN A 58 -7.93 -7.39 -11.68
C ASN A 58 -7.12 -7.25 -10.38
N ASP A 59 -5.79 -7.12 -10.47
CA ASP A 59 -4.93 -6.91 -9.29
C ASP A 59 -5.36 -5.65 -8.51
N ILE A 60 -5.54 -4.52 -9.21
CA ILE A 60 -5.92 -3.24 -8.58
C ILE A 60 -7.32 -3.33 -7.98
N ARG A 61 -8.26 -3.97 -8.69
CA ARG A 61 -9.63 -4.16 -8.22
C ARG A 61 -9.66 -4.96 -6.92
N VAL A 62 -8.88 -6.04 -6.81
CA VAL A 62 -8.79 -6.84 -5.58
C VAL A 62 -8.27 -6.00 -4.42
N ILE A 63 -7.20 -5.23 -4.64
CA ILE A 63 -6.64 -4.33 -3.62
C ILE A 63 -7.67 -3.29 -3.15
N GLN A 64 -8.44 -2.71 -4.07
CA GLN A 64 -9.49 -1.74 -3.71
C GLN A 64 -10.64 -2.39 -2.93
N MET A 65 -11.04 -3.61 -3.29
CA MET A 65 -12.06 -4.35 -2.55
C MET A 65 -11.60 -4.66 -1.11
N GLU A 66 -10.33 -5.02 -0.94
CA GLU A 66 -9.72 -5.26 0.37
C GLU A 66 -9.65 -3.97 1.21
N GLN A 67 -9.17 -2.87 0.62
CA GLN A 67 -9.10 -1.55 1.28
C GLN A 67 -10.48 -0.97 1.61
N ASN A 68 -11.50 -1.32 0.84
CA ASN A 68 -12.87 -0.90 1.12
C ASN A 68 -13.41 -1.58 2.39
N ASN A 69 -13.00 -2.82 2.68
CA ASN A 69 -13.42 -3.54 3.89
C ASN A 69 -12.89 -2.87 5.17
N ASP A 70 -11.66 -2.34 5.11
CA ASP A 70 -11.03 -1.65 6.25
C ASP A 70 -11.52 -0.19 6.42
N GLY A 71 -12.16 0.38 5.40
CA GLY A 71 -12.69 1.74 5.40
C GLY A 71 -11.63 2.85 5.33
N VAL A 72 -12.06 4.08 5.08
CA VAL A 72 -11.15 5.24 5.04
C VAL A 72 -10.85 5.71 6.46
N ASN A 73 -9.57 5.74 6.83
CA ASN A 73 -9.14 6.31 8.10
C ASN A 73 -9.61 7.78 8.18
N MET A 74 -10.34 8.15 9.23
CA MET A 74 -11.01 9.46 9.44
C MET A 74 -12.38 9.68 8.75
N MET A 75 -12.90 8.72 7.99
CA MET A 75 -14.31 8.72 7.51
C MET A 75 -14.94 7.33 7.67
N PRO A 76 -15.32 6.93 8.91
CA PRO A 76 -15.96 5.64 9.16
C PRO A 76 -17.26 5.49 8.35
N GLY A 77 -17.49 4.31 7.76
CA GLY A 77 -18.68 4.01 6.96
C GLY A 77 -18.68 4.61 5.55
N LYS A 78 -17.60 5.27 5.12
CA LYS A 78 -17.43 5.68 3.72
C LYS A 78 -16.67 4.60 2.97
N GLN A 79 -17.34 3.99 2.00
CA GLN A 79 -16.75 3.00 1.12
C GLN A 79 -16.09 3.67 -0.08
N GLN A 80 -14.87 3.22 -0.40
CA GLN A 80 -14.13 3.75 -1.53
C GLN A 80 -14.68 3.20 -2.85
N PRO A 81 -14.70 3.99 -3.93
CA PRO A 81 -15.11 3.50 -5.24
C PRO A 81 -14.16 2.40 -5.71
N VAL A 82 -14.71 1.23 -5.99
CA VAL A 82 -13.97 0.09 -6.56
C VAL A 82 -14.10 0.09 -8.07
N LEU A 83 -13.04 -0.36 -8.75
CA LEU A 83 -13.09 -0.55 -10.19
C LEU A 83 -14.16 -1.61 -10.55
N PRO A 84 -14.96 -1.35 -11.61
CA PRO A 84 -15.97 -2.31 -12.10
C PRO A 84 -15.32 -3.55 -12.70
N ASN A 85 -16.09 -4.54 -13.18
CA ASN A 85 -15.49 -5.70 -13.83
C ASN A 85 -15.08 -5.35 -15.27
N ILE A 86 -13.92 -5.83 -15.72
CA ILE A 86 -13.45 -5.57 -17.09
C ILE A 86 -14.39 -6.16 -18.16
N HIS A 87 -15.09 -7.25 -17.83
CA HIS A 87 -16.08 -7.86 -18.71
C HIS A 87 -17.33 -6.98 -18.89
N ASP A 88 -17.64 -6.08 -17.95
CA ASP A 88 -18.80 -5.19 -18.03
C ASP A 88 -18.64 -4.17 -19.17
N TYR A 89 -17.41 -3.87 -19.58
CA TYR A 89 -17.11 -3.02 -20.74
C TYR A 89 -17.22 -3.73 -22.09
N THR A 90 -17.38 -5.07 -22.11
CA THR A 90 -17.51 -5.83 -23.36
C THR A 90 -18.90 -5.71 -23.98
N ILE A 91 -19.85 -5.14 -23.22
CA ILE A 91 -21.17 -4.79 -23.70
C ILE A 91 -21.06 -3.48 -24.48
N MET A 92 -20.46 -3.50 -25.68
CA MET A 92 -20.59 -2.40 -26.63
C MET A 92 -22.04 -2.40 -27.12
N PRO A 93 -22.83 -1.37 -26.83
CA PRO A 93 -24.11 -1.24 -27.48
C PRO A 93 -23.83 -0.89 -28.96
N GLY A 94 -24.75 -1.25 -29.86
CA GLY A 94 -24.54 -1.22 -31.31
C GLY A 94 -24.00 0.12 -31.87
N PRO A 95 -23.58 0.14 -33.15
CA PRO A 95 -22.96 1.32 -33.76
C PRO A 95 -23.80 2.59 -33.52
N GLY A 96 -23.23 3.56 -32.79
CA GLY A 96 -23.90 4.81 -32.40
C GLY A 96 -24.25 4.96 -30.92
N THR A 97 -23.93 3.98 -30.07
CA THR A 97 -24.14 4.08 -28.63
C THR A 97 -22.82 3.95 -27.88
N MET A 98 -22.51 4.89 -26.99
CA MET A 98 -21.32 4.80 -26.14
C MET A 98 -21.52 3.66 -25.15
N PRO A 99 -20.45 2.92 -24.76
CA PRO A 99 -20.52 2.04 -23.61
C PRO A 99 -21.01 2.89 -22.44
N VAL A 100 -22.18 2.54 -21.89
CA VAL A 100 -22.63 3.13 -20.63
C VAL A 100 -21.57 2.69 -19.63
N PRO A 101 -20.80 3.61 -19.02
CA PRO A 101 -19.90 3.23 -17.95
C PRO A 101 -20.73 2.41 -16.95
N PRO A 102 -20.23 1.26 -16.47
CA PRO A 102 -20.90 0.56 -15.39
C PRO A 102 -21.19 1.62 -14.33
N GLU A 103 -22.48 1.78 -14.01
CA GLU A 103 -22.96 2.77 -13.07
C GLU A 103 -22.05 2.67 -11.85
N PHE A 104 -21.39 3.78 -11.49
CA PHE A 104 -20.61 3.79 -10.25
C PHE A 104 -21.63 3.40 -9.20
N ASN A 105 -21.57 2.14 -8.76
CA ASN A 105 -22.37 1.69 -7.64
C ASN A 105 -21.81 2.52 -6.51
N GLU A 106 -22.44 3.69 -6.26
CA GLU A 106 -22.33 4.38 -5.00
C GLU A 106 -22.71 3.29 -4.03
N VAL A 107 -21.70 2.72 -3.39
CA VAL A 107 -21.97 1.82 -2.29
C VAL A 107 -22.96 2.58 -1.42
N PRO A 108 -24.14 2.01 -1.10
CA PRO A 108 -25.06 2.67 -0.21
C PRO A 108 -24.24 3.16 0.97
N VAL A 109 -24.21 4.48 1.17
CA VAL A 109 -23.77 5.06 2.43
C VAL A 109 -24.58 4.32 3.48
N SER A 110 -23.94 3.37 4.16
CA SER A 110 -24.54 2.67 5.27
C SER A 110 -24.65 3.71 6.38
N SER A 111 -25.72 4.49 6.33
CA SER A 111 -26.25 5.23 7.47
C SER A 111 -26.93 4.23 8.39
N ASP A 112 -26.16 3.25 8.87
CA ASP A 112 -26.60 2.39 9.96
C ASP A 112 -25.65 2.62 11.13
N ASP A 113 -25.95 3.73 11.80
CA ASP A 113 -25.78 3.89 13.22
C ASP A 113 -26.63 2.82 13.92
N SER A 114 -26.03 1.67 14.17
CA SER A 114 -26.50 0.80 15.25
C SER A 114 -25.32 -0.01 15.76
N ALA A 115 -24.77 0.50 16.86
CA ALA A 115 -24.03 -0.29 17.82
C ALA A 115 -24.66 -1.67 17.98
N SER A 116 -23.84 -2.71 17.93
CA SER A 116 -24.22 -4.00 18.48
C SER A 116 -24.72 -3.82 19.92
N PRO A 117 -25.77 -4.53 20.33
CA PRO A 117 -25.81 -5.08 21.66
C PRO A 117 -25.69 -6.60 21.54
N VAL A 118 -24.62 -7.07 22.17
CA VAL A 118 -24.53 -8.43 22.71
C VAL A 118 -25.59 -8.55 23.80
N ASP A 119 -26.16 -9.76 23.92
CA ASP A 119 -26.93 -10.30 25.06
C ASP A 119 -28.46 -10.17 24.99
N GLU A 120 -29.16 -11.29 24.75
CA GLU A 120 -29.88 -12.01 25.81
C GLU A 120 -30.44 -13.34 25.28
N ALA A 121 -30.31 -14.36 26.12
CA ALA A 121 -30.79 -15.70 25.92
C ALA A 121 -32.32 -15.82 26.10
N GLU A 122 -32.79 -17.05 25.85
CA GLU A 122 -34.02 -17.67 26.36
C GLU A 122 -35.32 -17.62 25.52
N THR A 123 -35.66 -18.84 25.03
CA THR A 123 -37.01 -19.45 25.06
C THR A 123 -38.02 -18.90 24.01
N LEU A 124 -38.95 -19.63 23.39
CA LEU A 124 -39.68 -20.88 23.62
C LEU A 124 -40.11 -21.43 22.23
N PHE A 125 -40.23 -22.76 22.14
CA PHE A 125 -41.22 -23.54 21.36
C PHE A 125 -41.99 -22.86 20.22
N GLU A 126 -41.91 -23.40 19.00
CA GLU A 126 -42.82 -24.45 18.48
C GLU A 126 -42.15 -25.21 17.31
#